data_AF-A0A2E5S463-F1
#
_entry.id   AF-A0A2E5S463-F1
#
_cell.length_a   1.000
_cell.length_b   1.000
_cell.length_c   1.000
_cell.angle_alpha   90.00
_cell.angle_beta   90.00
_cell.angle_gamma   90.00
#
_symmetry.space_group_name_H-M   'P 1'
#
loop_
_entity.id
_entity.type
_entity.pdbx_description
1 polymer ?
#
loop_
_entity_poly.entity_id
_entity_poly.type
_entity_poly.pdbx_seq_one_letter_code
_entity_poly.pdbx_strand_id
1 'polypeptide(L)'
;MAALLGLSLTFNGHCSDDSREQYQQSIQKDPGEYAGRYLIEPSRKLHYLTLKEDGTAISEKEGRRQIGFVQRDSRMLRIYIEDRNRPTGLFLLSDYSAKDWRGMWNNSVRILKKQP
;
A
#
# COMPACT_ATOMS: atom_id res chain seq x y z
N MET A 1 69.37 -21.63 15.83
CA MET A 1 69.55 -20.58 14.80
C MET A 1 68.44 -20.70 13.77
N ALA A 2 67.85 -19.56 13.39
CA ALA A 2 66.89 -19.33 12.29
C ALA A 2 65.50 -20.01 12.42
N ALA A 3 64.40 -19.29 12.71
CA ALA A 3 63.64 -18.31 11.89
C ALA A 3 62.76 -19.01 10.83
N LEU A 4 61.45 -19.18 11.07
CA LEU A 4 60.31 -18.26 10.83
C LEU A 4 59.66 -18.47 9.44
N LEU A 5 58.31 -18.38 9.42
CA LEU A 5 57.38 -18.26 8.28
C LEU A 5 56.81 -19.59 7.75
N GLY A 6 55.50 -19.81 7.63
CA GLY A 6 54.37 -18.90 7.80
C GLY A 6 53.03 -19.66 7.77
N LEU A 7 52.02 -18.99 8.34
CA LEU A 7 50.60 -19.34 8.35
C LEU A 7 50.02 -19.65 6.95
N SER A 8 49.03 -20.55 6.91
CA SER A 8 47.79 -20.37 6.14
C SER A 8 46.71 -21.34 6.66
N LEU A 9 45.99 -20.94 7.70
CA LEU A 9 44.71 -21.55 8.08
C LEU A 9 43.66 -21.04 7.08
N THR A 10 43.27 -21.84 6.10
CA THR A 10 42.11 -21.53 5.26
C THR A 10 40.84 -21.86 6.04
N PHE A 11 40.31 -20.85 6.72
CA PHE A 11 38.92 -20.79 7.16
C PHE A 11 38.04 -20.81 5.90
N ASN A 12 37.49 -21.97 5.52
CA ASN A 12 36.30 -22.00 4.67
C ASN A 12 35.10 -21.63 5.54
N GLY A 13 35.00 -20.33 5.85
CA GLY A 13 33.73 -19.73 6.20
C GLY A 13 32.84 -19.84 4.98
N HIS A 14 31.97 -20.84 4.94
CA HIS A 14 30.74 -20.70 4.18
C HIS A 14 29.96 -19.60 4.89
N CYS A 15 30.16 -18.37 4.41
CA CYS A 15 29.28 -17.25 4.68
C CYS A 15 27.87 -17.71 4.34
N SER A 16 27.07 -17.85 5.38
CA SER A 16 25.62 -17.79 5.34
C SER A 16 25.23 -16.51 4.61
N ASP A 17 24.83 -16.63 3.35
CA ASP A 17 24.03 -15.59 2.71
C ASP A 17 22.55 -15.99 2.77
N ASP A 18 22.09 -16.17 4.01
CA ASP A 18 20.67 -16.26 4.37
C ASP A 18 20.08 -14.85 4.54
N SER A 19 20.56 -13.88 3.77
CA SER A 19 20.10 -12.47 3.81
C SER A 19 19.01 -12.15 2.79
N ARG A 20 18.24 -13.16 2.36
CA ARG A 20 16.98 -12.94 1.60
C ARG A 20 15.74 -12.80 2.48
N GLU A 21 15.93 -12.61 3.79
CA GLU A 21 14.91 -12.08 4.69
C GLU A 21 15.24 -10.64 5.08
N GLN A 22 15.01 -9.66 4.19
CA GLN A 22 14.73 -8.27 4.61
C GLN A 22 14.31 -7.37 3.45
N TYR A 23 13.15 -7.68 2.87
CA TYR A 23 12.25 -6.60 2.45
C TYR A 23 10.91 -6.81 3.13
N GLN A 24 10.89 -6.65 4.45
CA GLN A 24 9.73 -6.01 5.06
C GLN A 24 9.71 -4.59 4.47
N GLN A 25 9.12 -4.44 3.28
CA GLN A 25 8.74 -3.14 2.76
C GLN A 25 7.98 -2.49 3.91
N SER A 26 8.56 -1.46 4.53
CA SER A 26 7.82 -0.56 5.39
C SER A 26 6.61 -0.14 4.57
N ILE A 27 5.44 -0.66 4.92
CA ILE A 27 4.20 -0.36 4.20
C ILE A 27 4.04 1.15 4.31
N GLN A 28 4.44 1.89 3.26
CA GLN A 28 4.44 3.34 3.29
C GLN A 28 2.99 3.79 3.17
N LYS A 29 2.39 4.01 4.33
CA LYS A 29 1.04 4.52 4.51
C LYS A 29 1.11 6.03 4.32
N ASP A 30 0.56 6.52 3.21
CA ASP A 30 0.57 7.94 2.94
C ASP A 30 -0.53 8.30 1.93
N PRO A 31 -1.60 8.98 2.38
CA PRO A 31 -2.54 9.62 1.50
C PRO A 31 -2.26 11.12 1.36
N GLY A 32 -1.48 11.74 2.25
CA GLY A 32 -1.14 13.17 2.27
C GLY A 32 -2.27 14.07 1.76
N GLU A 33 -2.01 14.74 0.64
CA GLU A 33 -2.93 15.62 -0.09
C GLU A 33 -4.24 14.97 -0.58
N TYR A 34 -4.29 13.64 -0.64
CA TYR A 34 -5.45 12.81 -1.00
C TYR A 34 -6.27 12.38 0.22
N ALA A 35 -5.99 12.90 1.41
CA ALA A 35 -6.93 12.78 2.52
C ALA A 35 -8.28 13.42 2.15
N GLY A 36 -9.35 12.83 2.65
CA GLY A 36 -10.71 13.27 2.40
C GLY A 36 -11.73 12.15 2.42
N ARG A 37 -12.99 12.52 2.22
CA ARG A 37 -14.11 11.60 2.08
C ARG A 37 -14.50 11.46 0.61
N TYR A 38 -14.73 10.22 0.20
CA TYR A 38 -15.00 9.86 -1.17
C TYR A 38 -16.24 8.98 -1.25
N LEU A 39 -16.96 9.08 -2.36
CA LEU A 39 -18.03 8.17 -2.74
C LEU A 39 -17.50 7.21 -3.80
N ILE A 40 -17.76 5.91 -3.64
CA ILE A 40 -17.40 4.87 -4.60
C ILE A 40 -18.60 4.62 -5.52
N GLU A 41 -18.47 5.02 -6.79
CA GLU A 41 -19.55 4.94 -7.79
C GLU A 41 -19.16 4.08 -9.00
N PRO A 42 -20.10 3.42 -9.69
CA PRO A 42 -21.47 3.21 -9.27
C PRO A 42 -21.54 2.18 -8.13
N SER A 43 -22.47 2.37 -7.20
CA SER A 43 -22.79 1.39 -6.18
C SER A 43 -24.30 1.32 -6.00
N ARG A 44 -24.84 0.11 -5.79
CA ARG A 44 -26.29 -0.09 -5.56
C ARG A 44 -26.79 0.63 -4.30
N LYS A 45 -25.90 0.82 -3.32
CA LYS A 45 -26.16 1.56 -2.08
C LYS A 45 -25.00 2.52 -1.83
N LEU A 46 -25.23 3.55 -1.02
CA LEU A 46 -24.17 4.51 -0.66
C LEU A 46 -22.96 3.78 -0.06
N HIS A 47 -21.80 3.99 -0.68
CA HIS A 47 -20.54 3.40 -0.26
C HIS A 47 -19.49 4.50 -0.18
N TYR A 48 -19.13 4.85 1.05
CA TYR A 48 -18.12 5.86 1.32
C TYR A 48 -16.75 5.24 1.61
N LEU A 49 -15.71 5.95 1.22
CA LEU A 49 -14.34 5.69 1.61
C LEU A 49 -13.75 6.98 2.18
N THR A 50 -13.26 6.93 3.41
CA THR A 50 -12.53 8.04 4.02
C THR A 50 -11.06 7.70 4.10
N LEU A 51 -10.21 8.55 3.53
CA LEU A 51 -8.75 8.49 3.61
C LEU A 51 -8.30 9.56 4.61
N LYS A 52 -7.58 9.16 5.65
CA LYS A 52 -7.01 10.07 6.66
C LYS A 52 -5.55 10.33 6.38
N GLU A 53 -5.03 11.51 6.67
CA GLU A 53 -3.63 11.92 6.46
C GLU A 53 -2.56 10.92 6.94
N ASP A 54 -2.86 10.09 7.95
CA ASP A 54 -1.96 9.06 8.47
C ASP A 54 -1.91 7.75 7.65
N GLY A 55 -2.66 7.69 6.54
CA GLY A 55 -2.75 6.50 5.68
C GLY A 55 -3.78 5.48 6.13
N THR A 56 -4.63 5.83 7.09
CA THR A 56 -5.80 5.02 7.43
C THR A 56 -6.89 5.17 6.37
N ALA A 57 -7.44 4.04 5.94
CA ALA A 57 -8.60 3.98 5.05
C ALA A 57 -9.81 3.40 5.79
N ILE A 58 -10.96 4.05 5.70
CA ILE A 58 -12.20 3.63 6.35
C ILE A 58 -13.28 3.48 5.29
N SER A 59 -13.73 2.25 5.06
CA SER A 59 -14.82 1.91 4.14
C SER A 59 -16.13 1.80 4.92
N GLU A 60 -17.15 2.53 4.50
CA GLU A 60 -18.48 2.53 5.10
C GLU A 60 -19.54 2.20 4.05
N LYS A 61 -20.23 1.09 4.24
CA LYS A 61 -21.30 0.62 3.36
C LYS A 61 -22.36 -0.06 4.20
N GLU A 62 -23.61 0.38 4.05
CA GLU A 62 -24.75 -0.28 4.69
C GLU A 62 -24.64 -0.40 6.22
N GLY A 63 -24.13 0.65 6.88
CA GLY A 63 -23.91 0.65 8.33
C GLY A 63 -22.74 -0.23 8.79
N ARG A 64 -22.08 -0.95 7.88
CA ARG A 64 -20.84 -1.67 8.16
C ARG A 64 -19.65 -0.75 7.93
N ARG A 65 -18.73 -0.76 8.88
CA ARG A 65 -17.51 0.03 8.85
C ARG A 65 -16.30 -0.90 8.92
N GLN A 66 -15.42 -0.80 7.93
CA GLN A 66 -14.20 -1.58 7.84
C GLN A 66 -13.00 -0.62 7.80
N ILE A 67 -11.95 -0.95 8.53
CA ILE A 67 -10.75 -0.13 8.65
C ILE A 67 -9.58 -0.88 8.00
N GLY A 68 -8.76 -0.15 7.27
CA GLY A 68 -7.52 -0.63 6.70
C GLY A 68 -6.58 0.52 6.43
N PHE A 69 -5.82 0.44 5.34
CA PHE A 69 -4.83 1.45 5.01
C PHE A 69 -4.78 1.73 3.51
N VAL A 70 -4.19 2.85 3.17
CA VAL A 70 -3.93 3.27 1.79
C VAL A 70 -2.43 3.46 1.60
N GLN A 71 -1.93 2.97 0.47
CA GLN A 71 -0.61 3.27 -0.04
C GLN A 71 -0.74 4.11 -1.29
N ARG A 72 0.13 5.10 -1.41
CA ARG A 72 0.28 5.90 -2.62
C ARG A 72 1.48 5.40 -3.40
N ASP A 73 1.28 5.25 -4.70
CA ASP A 73 2.33 5.26 -5.71
C ASP A 73 2.21 6.57 -6.49
N SER A 74 3.24 6.90 -7.27
CA SER A 74 3.29 8.04 -8.19
C SER A 74 2.06 8.22 -9.09
N ARG A 75 1.32 7.13 -9.39
CA ARG A 75 0.18 7.14 -10.32
C ARG A 75 -1.10 6.53 -9.76
N MET A 76 -1.09 5.99 -8.54
CA MET A 76 -2.26 5.27 -8.03
C MET A 76 -2.37 5.27 -6.51
N LEU A 77 -3.60 5.13 -6.04
CA LEU A 77 -3.93 4.78 -4.66
C LEU A 77 -4.27 3.30 -4.59
N ARG A 78 -3.60 2.59 -3.68
CA ARG A 78 -3.85 1.19 -3.36
C ARG A 78 -4.48 1.11 -1.98
N ILE A 79 -5.71 0.62 -1.90
CA ILE A 79 -6.49 0.58 -0.67
C ILE A 79 -6.63 -0.87 -0.24
N TYR A 80 -6.26 -1.14 1.00
CA TYR A 80 -6.25 -2.46 1.62
C TYR A 80 -7.24 -2.47 2.76
N ILE A 81 -8.33 -3.23 2.63
CA ILE A 81 -9.38 -3.42 3.62
C ILE A 81 -9.51 -4.93 3.84
N GLU A 82 -9.58 -5.37 5.10
CA GLU A 82 -9.60 -6.78 5.54
C GLU A 82 -8.31 -7.56 5.23
N ASP A 83 -7.85 -7.60 3.98
CA ASP A 83 -6.61 -8.25 3.55
C ASP A 83 -5.50 -7.21 3.33
N ARG A 84 -4.36 -7.39 4.01
CA ARG A 84 -3.20 -6.50 3.89
C ARG A 84 -2.30 -6.82 2.69
N ASN A 85 -2.43 -8.02 2.12
CA ASN A 85 -1.58 -8.52 1.05
C ASN A 85 -2.22 -8.33 -0.34
N ARG A 86 -3.53 -8.04 -0.39
CA ARG A 86 -4.26 -7.81 -1.63
C ARG A 86 -5.07 -6.52 -1.56
N PRO A 87 -4.87 -5.58 -2.49
CA PRO A 87 -5.62 -4.34 -2.47
C PRO A 87 -7.08 -4.60 -2.83
N THR A 88 -7.98 -4.16 -1.96
CA THR A 88 -9.43 -4.07 -2.18
C THR A 88 -9.76 -3.07 -3.29
N GLY A 89 -9.01 -1.96 -3.33
CA GLY A 89 -9.21 -0.86 -4.27
C GLY A 89 -7.91 -0.41 -4.93
N LEU A 90 -7.97 -0.10 -6.23
CA LEU A 90 -6.88 0.44 -7.02
C LEU A 90 -7.41 1.60 -7.86
N PHE A 91 -7.04 2.85 -7.55
CA PHE A 91 -7.51 4.03 -8.27
C PHE A 91 -6.36 4.79 -8.90
N LEU A 92 -6.50 5.12 -10.18
CA LEU A 92 -5.51 5.88 -10.92
C LEU A 92 -5.65 7.36 -10.59
N LEU A 93 -4.55 7.95 -10.14
CA LEU A 93 -4.41 9.39 -10.00
C LEU A 93 -4.24 9.95 -11.42
N SER A 94 -5.21 10.73 -11.89
CA SER A 94 -5.18 11.33 -13.23
C SER A 94 -4.96 12.83 -13.14
N ASP A 95 -4.15 13.37 -14.04
CA ASP A 95 -3.90 14.81 -14.15
C ASP A 95 -5.15 15.59 -14.61
N TYR A 96 -6.12 14.90 -15.22
CA TYR A 96 -7.32 15.51 -15.81
C TYR A 96 -8.40 15.89 -14.79
N SER A 97 -8.47 15.22 -13.64
CA SER A 97 -9.39 15.57 -12.56
C SER A 97 -8.87 15.06 -11.22
N ALA A 98 -8.51 15.99 -10.33
CA ALA A 98 -8.12 15.68 -8.96
C ALA A 98 -9.33 15.26 -8.08
N LYS A 99 -10.56 15.30 -8.62
CA LYS A 99 -11.79 15.05 -7.87
C LYS A 99 -12.37 13.66 -8.13
N ASP A 100 -12.15 13.08 -9.31
CA ASP A 100 -12.72 11.80 -9.71
C ASP A 100 -11.63 10.86 -10.22
N TRP A 101 -11.33 9.81 -9.45
CA TRP A 101 -10.31 8.83 -9.83
C TRP A 101 -10.95 7.52 -10.25
N ARG A 102 -10.74 7.13 -11.50
CA ARG A 102 -11.23 5.85 -12.02
C ARG A 102 -10.33 4.72 -11.55
N GLY A 103 -10.93 3.57 -11.26
CA GLY A 103 -10.20 2.44 -10.74
C GLY A 103 -11.03 1.17 -10.62
N MET A 104 -10.54 0.28 -9.78
CA MET A 104 -11.16 -0.98 -9.43
C MET A 104 -11.45 -1.01 -7.94
N TRP A 105 -12.59 -1.58 -7.56
CA TRP A 105 -12.94 -1.90 -6.18
C TRP A 105 -13.59 -3.28 -6.14
N ASN A 106 -13.07 -4.21 -5.35
CA ASN A 106 -13.54 -5.60 -5.30
C ASN A 106 -13.74 -6.20 -6.70
N ASN A 107 -12.70 -6.13 -7.55
CA ASN A 107 -12.70 -6.64 -8.92
C ASN A 107 -13.78 -6.04 -9.86
N SER A 108 -14.31 -4.86 -9.53
CA SER A 108 -15.27 -4.15 -10.40
C SER A 108 -14.81 -2.72 -10.67
N VAL A 109 -15.05 -2.23 -11.89
CA VAL A 109 -14.73 -0.83 -12.27
C VAL A 109 -15.55 0.14 -11.43
N ARG A 110 -14.88 1.11 -10.81
CA ARG A 110 -15.48 2.18 -10.01
C ARG A 110 -14.77 3.52 -10.24
N ILE A 111 -15.37 4.56 -9.73
CA ILE A 111 -14.89 5.93 -9.66
C ILE A 111 -14.89 6.31 -8.18
N LEU A 112 -13.77 6.83 -7.71
CA LEU A 112 -13.60 7.40 -6.39
C LEU A 112 -13.79 8.91 -6.49
N LYS A 113 -14.97 9.39 -6.08
CA LYS A 113 -15.41 10.78 -6.24
C LYS A 113 -15.29 11.54 -4.93
N LYS A 114 -14.40 12.54 -4.89
CA LYS A 114 -14.16 13.37 -3.71
C LYS A 114 -15.42 14.15 -3.38
N GLN A 115 -15.85 14.04 -2.12
CA GLN A 115 -16.96 14.83 -1.60
C GLN A 115 -16.45 16.22 -1.19
N PRO A 116 -17.27 17.27 -1.34
CA PRO A 116 -16.94 18.62 -0.89
C PRO A 116 -16.75 18.71 0.62
#